data_AF-A0A2T2V4X8-F1
#
_entry.id   AF-A0A2T2V4X8-F1
#
_cell.length_a   1.000
_cell.length_b   1.000
_cell.length_c   1.000
_cell.angle_alpha   90.00
_cell.angle_beta   90.00
_cell.angle_gamma   90.00
#
_symmetry.space_group_name_H-M   'P 1'
#
loop_
_entity.id
_entity.type
_entity.pdbx_description
1 polymer ?
#
loop_
_entity_poly.entity_id
_entity_poly.type
_entity_poly.pdbx_seq_one_letter_code
_entity_poly.pdbx_strand_id
1 'polypeptide(L)'
;MRIWFGRRVLAACSALLLVAAPAASQPRGGETQRSRPVPRQYVCYRSADTLRVDGRLGESAWQAAPWTADFVDIQGATQPTPRFRTRTKMLWDEDYFYVAARMEEPDLWATLTRRDTVIYYDNDFEVFIDPDGDTHNYYELEVNAFETVWDLMLLKPYRDGGPAVDAWDIRGLKVAVQTDGTLNDPGDRDRGWTVEIALPWAVLEEAAPGGAPPDAGAQWRVNFSRVQWPLTVEGSTYRKRTDPDTGEPLPEDNWVWSPQGAIDMHRPEKWGYVQFAETVAGRGKQAFRKRPNERVKNALRELYYRQRRFREANGHYAWRLREIEASEIAVEGIESAPNVVNTGSGYVLSAEGFGGVTVYLRQDGHVWIE
;
A
#
# COMPACT_ATOMS: atom_id res chain seq x y z
N MET A 1 45.71 -28.48 -26.69
CA MET A 1 45.17 -28.80 -25.36
C MET A 1 44.75 -27.48 -24.72
N ARG A 2 43.43 -27.24 -24.64
CA ARG A 2 42.80 -26.04 -24.05
C ARG A 2 42.85 -26.15 -22.53
N ILE A 3 43.13 -25.05 -21.82
CA ILE A 3 42.58 -24.83 -20.49
C ILE A 3 42.09 -23.37 -20.41
N TRP A 4 40.82 -23.27 -20.07
CA TRP A 4 39.97 -22.09 -20.00
C TRP A 4 39.88 -21.72 -18.52
N PHE A 5 40.21 -20.49 -18.12
CA PHE A 5 39.84 -19.96 -16.80
C PHE A 5 38.96 -18.74 -17.01
N GLY A 6 37.66 -18.95 -16.80
CA GLY A 6 36.65 -17.90 -16.79
C GLY A 6 36.88 -16.94 -15.63
N ARG A 7 36.86 -15.63 -15.93
CA ARG A 7 36.76 -14.58 -14.93
C ARG A 7 35.36 -14.63 -14.33
N ARG A 8 35.27 -14.97 -13.04
CA ARG A 8 34.09 -14.75 -12.21
C ARG A 8 33.89 -13.23 -12.08
N VAL A 9 32.78 -12.72 -12.60
CA VAL A 9 32.29 -11.37 -12.28
C VAL A 9 31.67 -11.48 -10.89
N LEU A 10 32.37 -10.95 -9.88
CA LEU A 10 31.80 -10.67 -8.57
C LEU A 10 30.87 -9.46 -8.74
N ALA A 11 29.56 -9.68 -8.65
CA ALA A 11 28.60 -8.61 -8.45
C ALA A 11 28.81 -8.07 -7.03
N ALA A 12 29.37 -6.88 -6.91
CA ALA A 12 29.45 -6.17 -5.65
C ALA A 12 28.05 -5.64 -5.31
N CYS A 13 27.44 -6.18 -4.25
CA CYS A 13 26.29 -5.56 -3.59
C CYS A 13 26.77 -4.27 -2.92
N SER A 14 26.72 -3.17 -3.65
CA SER A 14 26.89 -1.83 -3.07
C SER A 14 25.61 -1.49 -2.31
N ALA A 15 25.68 -1.55 -0.97
CA ALA A 15 24.69 -0.90 -0.12
C ALA A 15 24.75 0.62 -0.39
N LEU A 16 23.77 1.15 -1.11
CA LEU A 16 23.62 2.60 -1.24
C LEU A 16 23.12 3.14 0.10
N LEU A 17 24.02 3.84 0.81
CA LEU A 17 23.66 4.81 1.82
C LEU A 17 22.85 5.92 1.14
N LEU A 18 21.55 5.98 1.43
CA LEU A 18 20.71 7.15 1.20
C LEU A 18 21.31 8.33 1.98
N VAL A 19 22.09 9.18 1.29
CA VAL A 19 22.46 10.49 1.80
C VAL A 19 21.21 11.36 1.69
N ALA A 20 20.50 11.53 2.79
CA ALA A 20 19.42 12.49 2.89
C ALA A 20 19.96 13.89 2.57
N ALA A 21 19.50 14.48 1.48
CA ALA A 21 19.72 15.89 1.21
C ALA A 21 19.12 16.72 2.36
N PRO A 22 19.77 17.81 2.81
CA PRO A 22 19.21 18.66 3.85
C PRO A 22 17.90 19.25 3.34
N ALA A 23 16.79 18.86 3.99
CA ALA A 23 15.47 19.42 3.73
C ALA A 23 15.53 20.94 3.89
N ALA A 24 15.32 21.67 2.80
CA ALA A 24 15.06 23.10 2.87
C ALA A 24 13.82 23.31 3.76
N SER A 25 13.98 24.10 4.82
CA SER A 25 12.94 24.38 5.80
C SER A 25 11.77 25.12 5.13
N GLN A 26 10.69 24.39 4.87
CA GLN A 26 9.42 24.99 4.46
C GLN A 26 8.77 25.74 5.63
N PRO A 27 8.08 26.86 5.38
CA PRO A 27 7.42 27.63 6.43
C PRO A 27 6.30 26.79 7.07
N ARG A 28 6.20 26.88 8.40
CA ARG A 28 5.14 26.29 9.22
C ARG A 28 3.78 26.89 8.86
N GLY A 29 3.12 26.33 7.85
CA GLY A 29 1.69 26.52 7.60
C GLY A 29 0.90 25.56 8.47
N GLY A 30 0.02 26.08 9.34
CA GLY A 30 -0.89 25.24 10.11
C GLY A 30 -1.79 24.44 9.16
N GLU A 31 -1.61 23.13 9.13
CA GLU A 31 -2.57 22.21 8.54
C GLU A 31 -3.86 22.30 9.35
N THR A 32 -4.80 23.14 8.89
CA THR A 32 -6.18 23.07 9.39
C THR A 32 -6.69 21.64 9.15
N GLN A 33 -7.31 21.03 10.17
CA GLN A 33 -7.84 19.65 10.20
C GLN A 33 -8.76 19.23 9.01
N ARG A 34 -9.01 20.09 8.02
CA ARG A 34 -10.03 19.92 6.97
C ARG A 34 -9.58 19.21 5.68
N SER A 35 -8.32 18.81 5.52
CA SER A 35 -7.87 18.16 4.27
C SER A 35 -7.16 16.82 4.46
N ARG A 36 -7.35 16.12 5.59
CA ARG A 36 -6.74 14.80 5.76
C ARG A 36 -7.49 13.76 4.94
N PRO A 37 -6.80 12.99 4.09
CA PRO A 37 -7.45 11.95 3.32
C PRO A 37 -8.09 10.91 4.24
N VAL A 38 -9.37 10.63 4.02
CA VAL A 38 -10.11 9.58 4.73
C VAL A 38 -9.86 8.27 4.01
N PRO A 39 -9.43 7.19 4.72
CA PRO A 39 -9.24 5.90 4.09
C PRO A 39 -10.50 5.40 3.38
N ARG A 40 -10.31 4.86 2.17
CA ARG A 40 -11.43 4.32 1.39
C ARG A 40 -11.97 3.02 1.98
N GLN A 41 -13.16 2.62 1.57
CA GLN A 41 -13.86 1.44 2.08
C GLN A 41 -14.31 0.57 0.92
N TYR A 42 -14.23 -0.75 1.09
CA TYR A 42 -14.68 -1.73 0.12
C TYR A 42 -15.31 -2.93 0.83
N VAL A 43 -16.34 -3.52 0.21
CA VAL A 43 -16.93 -4.78 0.67
C VAL A 43 -16.52 -5.86 -0.33
N CYS A 44 -15.65 -6.77 0.12
CA CYS A 44 -15.14 -7.90 -0.66
C CYS A 44 -16.14 -9.05 -0.57
N TYR A 45 -16.83 -9.32 -1.67
CA TYR A 45 -17.85 -10.36 -1.73
C TYR A 45 -17.23 -11.73 -1.99
N ARG A 46 -17.94 -12.78 -1.57
CA ARG A 46 -17.56 -14.15 -1.92
C ARG A 46 -17.67 -14.38 -3.42
N SER A 47 -16.72 -15.09 -4.00
CA SER A 47 -16.85 -15.56 -5.38
C SER A 47 -18.00 -16.57 -5.48
N ALA A 48 -18.73 -16.55 -6.59
CA ALA A 48 -19.81 -17.51 -6.86
C ALA A 48 -19.28 -18.84 -7.42
N ASP A 49 -18.14 -18.77 -8.11
CA ASP A 49 -17.52 -19.83 -8.89
C ASP A 49 -15.99 -19.74 -8.71
N THR A 50 -15.27 -20.84 -8.96
CA THR A 50 -13.80 -20.83 -8.97
C THR A 50 -13.30 -19.92 -10.10
N LEU A 51 -12.40 -18.98 -9.77
CA LEU A 51 -11.81 -18.06 -10.73
C LEU A 51 -10.57 -18.67 -11.39
N ARG A 52 -10.50 -18.57 -12.72
CA ARG A 52 -9.33 -18.93 -13.50
C ARG A 52 -8.52 -17.67 -13.74
N VAL A 53 -7.38 -17.55 -13.06
CA VAL A 53 -6.48 -16.41 -13.20
C VAL A 53 -5.82 -16.45 -14.58
N ASP A 54 -6.36 -15.70 -15.53
CA ASP A 54 -5.86 -15.60 -16.92
C ASP A 54 -5.74 -14.15 -17.42
N GLY A 55 -5.94 -13.18 -16.52
CA GLY A 55 -5.82 -11.76 -16.79
C GLY A 55 -7.09 -11.16 -17.38
N ARG A 56 -8.12 -11.98 -17.68
CA ARG A 56 -9.40 -11.52 -18.23
C ARG A 56 -10.45 -11.51 -17.14
N LEU A 57 -11.23 -10.44 -17.10
CA LEU A 57 -12.25 -10.25 -16.05
C LEU A 57 -13.65 -10.65 -16.56
N GLY A 58 -13.74 -11.73 -17.35
CA GLY A 58 -14.95 -12.10 -18.09
C GLY A 58 -15.98 -12.88 -17.26
N GLU A 59 -15.54 -13.46 -16.15
CA GLU A 59 -16.30 -14.32 -15.26
C GLU A 59 -17.48 -13.59 -14.64
N SER A 60 -18.58 -14.32 -14.42
CA SER A 60 -19.79 -13.82 -13.77
C SER A 60 -19.49 -13.16 -12.41
N ALA A 61 -18.62 -13.78 -11.61
CA ALA A 61 -18.21 -13.28 -10.31
C ALA A 61 -17.48 -11.94 -10.44
N TRP A 62 -16.55 -11.80 -11.40
CA TRP A 62 -15.90 -10.51 -11.67
C TRP A 62 -16.87 -9.45 -12.16
N GLN A 63 -17.80 -9.80 -13.05
CA GLN A 63 -18.82 -8.86 -13.51
C GLN A 63 -19.72 -8.36 -12.38
N ALA A 64 -20.05 -9.24 -11.43
CA ALA A 64 -20.88 -8.93 -10.27
C ALA A 64 -20.16 -8.16 -9.16
N ALA A 65 -18.84 -8.30 -9.04
CA ALA A 65 -18.05 -7.57 -8.05
C ALA A 65 -18.04 -6.05 -8.35
N PRO A 66 -18.22 -5.18 -7.34
CA PRO A 66 -18.19 -3.74 -7.55
C PRO A 66 -16.77 -3.26 -7.86
N TRP A 67 -16.63 -2.23 -8.69
CA TRP A 67 -15.37 -1.50 -8.82
C TRP A 67 -15.12 -0.65 -7.57
N THR A 68 -13.85 -0.47 -7.21
CA THR A 68 -13.45 0.65 -6.35
C THR A 68 -13.73 1.98 -7.02
N ALA A 69 -13.66 3.07 -6.25
CA ALA A 69 -13.43 4.38 -6.83
C ALA A 69 -12.09 4.41 -7.59
N ASP A 70 -12.01 5.29 -8.60
CA ASP A 70 -10.80 5.46 -9.41
C ASP A 70 -9.64 5.96 -8.56
N PHE A 71 -8.42 5.61 -8.95
CA PHE A 71 -7.20 6.00 -8.25
C PHE A 71 -7.02 7.52 -8.29
N VAL A 72 -6.31 8.03 -7.30
CA VAL A 72 -5.94 9.44 -7.14
C VAL A 72 -4.45 9.55 -6.91
N ASP A 73 -3.88 10.74 -7.02
CA ASP A 73 -2.51 10.97 -6.56
C ASP A 73 -2.34 10.55 -5.10
N ILE A 74 -1.20 9.94 -4.77
CA ILE A 74 -0.86 9.44 -3.43
C ILE A 74 -0.94 10.52 -2.34
N GLN A 75 -0.69 11.78 -2.68
CA GLN A 75 -0.78 12.91 -1.76
C GLN A 75 -2.23 13.42 -1.59
N GLY A 76 -3.15 12.96 -2.44
CA GLY A 76 -4.58 13.23 -2.33
C GLY A 76 -5.09 14.32 -3.29
N ALA A 77 -6.31 14.80 -3.02
CA ALA A 77 -7.10 15.61 -3.96
C ALA A 77 -6.57 17.02 -4.25
N THR A 78 -5.51 17.47 -3.55
CA THR A 78 -4.84 18.74 -3.85
C THR A 78 -3.93 18.64 -5.07
N GLN A 79 -3.60 17.42 -5.51
CA GLN A 79 -2.80 17.17 -6.70
C GLN A 79 -3.68 16.92 -7.94
N PRO A 80 -3.11 17.00 -9.15
CA PRO A 80 -3.82 16.68 -10.38
C PRO A 80 -4.44 15.28 -10.35
N THR A 81 -5.59 15.13 -11.00
CA THR A 81 -6.20 13.82 -11.21
C THR A 81 -5.29 12.97 -12.11
N PRO A 82 -5.11 11.66 -11.82
CA PRO A 82 -4.37 10.74 -12.69
C PRO A 82 -4.77 10.84 -14.16
N ARG A 83 -3.77 10.84 -15.04
CA ARG A 83 -3.96 10.97 -16.50
C ARG A 83 -4.68 9.77 -17.09
N PHE A 84 -4.50 8.59 -16.50
CA PHE A 84 -5.05 7.34 -16.98
C PHE A 84 -5.85 6.67 -15.88
N ARG A 85 -7.07 6.26 -16.22
CA ARG A 85 -7.96 5.68 -15.23
C ARG A 85 -7.41 4.34 -14.74
N THR A 86 -7.38 4.18 -13.42
CA THR A 86 -7.06 2.92 -12.75
C THR A 86 -8.10 2.64 -11.66
N ARG A 87 -8.56 1.39 -11.58
CA ARG A 87 -9.53 0.93 -10.57
C ARG A 87 -9.41 -0.57 -10.37
N THR A 88 -9.85 -1.05 -9.20
CA THR A 88 -9.72 -2.46 -8.82
C THR A 88 -11.06 -3.10 -8.44
N LYS A 89 -11.09 -4.43 -8.46
CA LYS A 89 -12.13 -5.28 -7.86
C LYS A 89 -11.45 -6.25 -6.91
N MET A 90 -12.20 -6.68 -5.90
CA MET A 90 -11.77 -7.71 -4.98
C MET A 90 -12.87 -8.73 -4.78
N LEU A 91 -12.48 -9.99 -4.69
CA LEU A 91 -13.32 -11.14 -4.37
C LEU A 91 -12.56 -12.05 -3.41
N TRP A 92 -13.26 -12.99 -2.79
CA TRP A 92 -12.60 -14.02 -2.00
C TRP A 92 -13.39 -15.33 -1.99
N ASP A 93 -12.70 -16.43 -1.73
CA ASP A 93 -13.30 -17.74 -1.47
C ASP A 93 -12.53 -18.47 -0.35
N GLU A 94 -12.73 -19.78 -0.22
CA GLU A 94 -12.07 -20.63 0.77
C GLU A 94 -10.54 -20.68 0.62
N ASP A 95 -10.00 -20.46 -0.58
CA ASP A 95 -8.60 -20.74 -0.91
C ASP A 95 -7.80 -19.45 -1.16
N TYR A 96 -8.44 -18.41 -1.71
CA TYR A 96 -7.77 -17.20 -2.15
C TYR A 96 -8.48 -15.90 -1.79
N PHE A 97 -7.66 -14.88 -1.57
CA PHE A 97 -8.02 -13.48 -1.77
C PHE A 97 -7.72 -13.08 -3.22
N TYR A 98 -8.73 -12.61 -3.95
CA TYR A 98 -8.59 -12.20 -5.34
C TYR A 98 -8.57 -10.69 -5.51
N VAL A 99 -7.65 -10.22 -6.34
CA VAL A 99 -7.53 -8.81 -6.75
C VAL A 99 -7.51 -8.75 -8.27
N ALA A 100 -8.28 -7.83 -8.84
CA ALA A 100 -8.23 -7.51 -10.26
C ALA A 100 -8.08 -6.01 -10.46
N ALA A 101 -7.19 -5.59 -11.35
CA ALA A 101 -7.00 -4.20 -11.73
C ALA A 101 -7.30 -4.00 -13.21
N ARG A 102 -7.88 -2.86 -13.56
CA ARG A 102 -7.95 -2.37 -14.94
C ARG A 102 -7.31 -1.00 -15.02
N MET A 103 -6.33 -0.87 -15.91
CA MET A 103 -5.51 0.31 -16.10
C MET A 103 -5.59 0.75 -17.54
N GLU A 104 -6.06 1.97 -17.79
CA GLU A 104 -5.85 2.63 -19.07
C GLU A 104 -4.35 2.93 -19.21
N GLU A 105 -3.77 2.63 -20.37
CA GLU A 105 -2.35 2.89 -20.65
C GLU A 105 -2.20 3.03 -22.16
N PRO A 106 -1.92 4.24 -22.69
CA PRO A 106 -1.66 4.44 -24.10
C PRO A 106 -0.22 4.11 -24.53
N ASP A 107 0.70 3.91 -23.59
CA ASP A 107 2.10 3.58 -23.84
C ASP A 107 2.49 2.34 -23.01
N LEU A 108 2.11 1.12 -23.46
CA LEU A 108 2.45 -0.10 -22.72
C LEU A 108 3.95 -0.31 -22.71
N TRP A 109 4.52 -0.28 -21.51
CA TRP A 109 5.96 -0.36 -21.30
C TRP A 109 6.32 -1.23 -20.11
N ALA A 110 7.26 -2.15 -20.33
CA ALA A 110 7.91 -2.94 -19.30
C ALA A 110 9.28 -3.41 -19.82
N THR A 111 10.25 -3.57 -18.93
CA THR A 111 11.62 -3.97 -19.26
C THR A 111 12.16 -5.06 -18.34
N LEU A 112 11.65 -5.13 -17.11
CA LEU A 112 12.07 -6.10 -16.11
C LEU A 112 11.33 -7.42 -16.34
N THR A 113 12.08 -8.52 -16.35
CA THR A 113 11.58 -9.87 -16.67
C THR A 113 11.97 -10.91 -15.62
N ARG A 114 12.78 -10.53 -14.65
CA ARG A 114 13.30 -11.43 -13.63
C ARG A 114 12.51 -11.24 -12.34
N ARG A 115 11.92 -12.31 -11.82
CA ARG A 115 11.28 -12.33 -10.51
C ARG A 115 12.24 -11.80 -9.43
N ASP A 116 11.69 -11.07 -8.47
CA ASP A 116 12.40 -10.46 -7.34
C ASP A 116 13.44 -9.41 -7.74
N THR A 117 13.24 -8.73 -8.88
CA THR A 117 13.87 -7.44 -9.14
C THR A 117 12.97 -6.33 -8.65
N VAL A 118 13.56 -5.25 -8.15
CA VAL A 118 12.85 -4.02 -7.77
C VAL A 118 12.00 -3.52 -8.97
N ILE A 119 10.68 -3.74 -8.94
CA ILE A 119 9.80 -3.64 -10.13
C ILE A 119 9.42 -2.19 -10.46
N TYR A 120 9.31 -1.31 -9.47
CA TYR A 120 8.94 0.12 -9.66
C TYR A 120 9.80 0.92 -10.66
N TYR A 121 10.93 0.37 -11.15
CA TYR A 121 11.64 0.96 -12.27
C TYR A 121 10.90 0.84 -13.61
N ASP A 122 9.90 -0.03 -13.73
CA ASP A 122 8.90 -0.08 -14.81
C ASP A 122 7.61 0.66 -14.40
N ASN A 123 6.63 0.74 -15.31
CA ASN A 123 5.25 0.94 -14.89
C ASN A 123 4.73 -0.37 -14.29
N ASP A 124 4.05 -0.29 -13.16
CA ASP A 124 3.57 -1.47 -12.44
C ASP A 124 2.22 -1.26 -11.74
N PHE A 125 1.74 -2.34 -11.16
CA PHE A 125 0.62 -2.37 -10.24
C PHE A 125 1.03 -3.04 -8.95
N GLU A 126 0.72 -2.41 -7.83
CA GLU A 126 1.15 -2.84 -6.51
C GLU A 126 -0.05 -3.17 -5.61
N VAL A 127 0.08 -4.19 -4.76
CA VAL A 127 -0.90 -4.62 -3.76
C VAL A 127 -0.27 -4.59 -2.38
N PHE A 128 -0.95 -3.94 -1.44
CA PHE A 128 -0.50 -3.79 -0.06
C PHE A 128 -1.54 -4.33 0.92
N ILE A 129 -1.14 -5.16 1.87
CA ILE A 129 -2.06 -5.83 2.80
C ILE A 129 -1.49 -5.85 4.21
N ASP A 130 -2.21 -5.23 5.15
CA ASP A 130 -2.02 -5.30 6.59
C ASP A 130 -3.28 -5.96 7.19
N PRO A 131 -3.23 -7.28 7.47
CA PRO A 131 -4.40 -8.06 7.84
C PRO A 131 -5.09 -7.63 9.15
N ASP A 132 -4.32 -7.30 10.19
CA ASP A 132 -4.87 -6.98 11.51
C ASP A 132 -4.99 -5.47 11.78
N GLY A 133 -4.38 -4.65 10.91
CA GLY A 133 -4.39 -3.20 11.02
C GLY A 133 -3.51 -2.68 12.14
N ASP A 134 -2.49 -3.45 12.55
CA ASP A 134 -1.51 -3.09 13.59
C ASP A 134 -0.31 -2.28 13.05
N THR A 135 -0.28 -2.11 11.72
CA THR A 135 0.75 -1.44 10.91
C THR A 135 2.11 -2.12 10.85
N HIS A 136 2.20 -3.38 11.26
CA HIS A 136 3.40 -4.21 11.24
C HIS A 136 3.13 -5.46 10.41
N ASN A 137 4.19 -6.20 10.09
CA ASN A 137 4.11 -7.50 9.41
C ASN A 137 3.18 -7.49 8.18
N TYR A 138 3.30 -6.48 7.35
CA TYR A 138 2.42 -6.30 6.20
C TYR A 138 3.10 -6.70 4.90
N TYR A 139 2.28 -7.02 3.91
CA TYR A 139 2.71 -7.55 2.62
C TYR A 139 2.72 -6.48 1.54
N GLU A 140 3.61 -6.67 0.58
CA GLU A 140 3.70 -5.91 -0.66
C GLU A 140 3.93 -6.87 -1.84
N LEU A 141 3.27 -6.59 -2.95
CA LEU A 141 3.36 -7.33 -4.20
C LEU A 141 3.32 -6.34 -5.36
N GLU A 142 4.35 -6.32 -6.19
CA GLU A 142 4.44 -5.53 -7.42
C GLU A 142 4.35 -6.44 -8.65
N VAL A 143 3.65 -5.99 -9.68
CA VAL A 143 3.48 -6.68 -10.96
C VAL A 143 3.59 -5.71 -12.12
N ASN A 144 4.52 -5.93 -13.05
CA ASN A 144 4.60 -5.13 -14.29
C ASN A 144 3.81 -5.77 -15.46
N ALA A 145 3.79 -5.10 -16.61
CA ALA A 145 3.09 -5.57 -17.80
C ALA A 145 3.66 -6.87 -18.43
N PHE A 146 4.85 -7.32 -18.01
CA PHE A 146 5.41 -8.63 -18.37
C PHE A 146 5.00 -9.76 -17.42
N GLU A 147 4.08 -9.52 -16.47
CA GLU A 147 3.77 -10.45 -15.38
C GLU A 147 4.97 -10.72 -14.47
N THR A 148 5.98 -9.85 -14.47
CA THR A 148 7.12 -10.01 -13.57
C THR A 148 6.70 -9.55 -12.19
N VAL A 149 7.00 -10.39 -11.20
CA VAL A 149 6.56 -10.23 -9.83
C VAL A 149 7.75 -9.92 -8.93
N TRP A 150 7.52 -9.02 -7.97
CA TRP A 150 8.32 -8.91 -6.76
C TRP A 150 7.38 -8.88 -5.56
N ASP A 151 7.62 -9.75 -4.58
CA ASP A 151 6.87 -9.77 -3.33
C ASP A 151 7.82 -9.69 -2.14
N LEU A 152 7.33 -9.07 -1.07
CA LEU A 152 8.09 -8.85 0.15
C LEU A 152 7.17 -8.66 1.35
N MET A 153 7.76 -8.87 2.52
CA MET A 153 7.12 -8.61 3.80
C MET A 153 7.87 -7.51 4.53
N LEU A 154 7.15 -6.55 5.10
CA LEU A 154 7.71 -5.49 5.92
C LEU A 154 7.32 -5.71 7.37
N LEU A 155 8.32 -5.80 8.24
CA LEU A 155 8.09 -6.03 9.67
C LEU A 155 7.49 -4.79 10.36
N LYS A 156 7.80 -3.59 9.83
CA LYS A 156 7.22 -2.30 10.22
C LYS A 156 7.56 -1.24 9.17
N PRO A 157 6.95 -0.06 9.21
CA PRO A 157 7.21 1.02 8.25
C PRO A 157 8.68 1.45 8.20
N TYR A 158 9.19 1.80 7.01
CA TYR A 158 10.56 2.30 6.84
C TYR A 158 10.85 3.53 7.71
N ARG A 159 9.87 4.43 7.84
CA ARG A 159 9.97 5.61 8.73
C ARG A 159 10.19 5.25 10.20
N ASP A 160 9.84 4.03 10.60
CA ASP A 160 10.00 3.48 11.94
C ASP A 160 11.20 2.52 12.03
N GLY A 161 12.05 2.50 10.99
CA GLY A 161 13.28 1.73 10.90
C GLY A 161 13.06 0.24 10.66
N GLY A 162 11.95 -0.13 10.00
CA GLY A 162 11.68 -1.52 9.63
C GLY A 162 12.44 -1.94 8.39
N PRO A 163 13.00 -3.16 8.35
CA PRO A 163 13.53 -3.72 7.12
C PRO A 163 12.39 -4.32 6.27
N ALA A 164 12.62 -4.35 4.95
CA ALA A 164 11.95 -5.29 4.07
C ALA A 164 12.64 -6.66 4.18
N VAL A 165 11.83 -7.72 4.08
CA VAL A 165 12.28 -9.11 3.97
C VAL A 165 12.12 -9.53 2.52
N ASP A 166 13.04 -9.10 1.66
CA ASP A 166 13.01 -9.34 0.21
C ASP A 166 13.13 -10.83 -0.18
N ALA A 167 13.50 -11.70 0.76
CA ALA A 167 13.61 -13.14 0.55
C ALA A 167 12.32 -13.91 0.89
N TRP A 168 11.31 -13.21 1.39
CA TRP A 168 9.97 -13.77 1.61
C TRP A 168 9.24 -13.87 0.26
N ASP A 169 8.37 -14.88 0.09
CA ASP A 169 7.78 -15.24 -1.21
C ASP A 169 6.32 -15.67 -1.01
N ILE A 170 5.41 -15.18 -1.88
CA ILE A 170 4.00 -15.61 -1.83
C ILE A 170 3.86 -16.97 -2.53
N ARG A 171 4.14 -18.03 -1.79
CA ARG A 171 4.05 -19.40 -2.32
C ARG A 171 2.65 -19.74 -2.80
N GLY A 172 2.54 -20.13 -4.07
CA GLY A 172 1.27 -20.47 -4.71
C GLY A 172 0.50 -19.27 -5.27
N LEU A 173 1.12 -18.08 -5.27
CA LEU A 173 0.63 -16.90 -5.98
C LEU A 173 0.30 -17.23 -7.43
N LYS A 174 -0.88 -16.79 -7.88
CA LYS A 174 -1.24 -16.80 -9.30
C LYS A 174 -1.40 -15.36 -9.75
N VAL A 175 -0.70 -15.01 -10.83
CA VAL A 175 -0.79 -13.71 -11.48
C VAL A 175 -0.97 -13.95 -12.97
N ALA A 176 -1.81 -13.14 -13.60
CA ALA A 176 -1.90 -13.05 -15.04
C ALA A 176 -2.18 -11.60 -15.47
N VAL A 177 -1.57 -11.20 -16.57
CA VAL A 177 -1.72 -9.90 -17.23
C VAL A 177 -2.30 -10.12 -18.62
N GLN A 178 -3.29 -9.30 -18.96
CA GLN A 178 -3.77 -9.20 -20.33
C GLN A 178 -3.56 -7.77 -20.81
N THR A 179 -2.72 -7.60 -21.82
CA THR A 179 -2.59 -6.31 -22.52
C THR A 179 -3.71 -6.13 -23.53
N ASP A 180 -4.11 -4.88 -23.72
CA ASP A 180 -5.02 -4.42 -24.77
C ASP A 180 -4.25 -3.45 -25.67
N GLY A 181 -3.30 -4.02 -26.41
CA GLY A 181 -2.25 -3.26 -27.10
C GLY A 181 -0.99 -4.07 -27.41
N THR A 182 0.05 -3.39 -27.90
CA THR A 182 1.35 -3.96 -28.27
C THR A 182 2.42 -3.51 -27.28
N LEU A 183 2.81 -4.41 -26.37
CA LEU A 183 3.81 -4.07 -25.35
C LEU A 183 5.15 -3.64 -25.96
N ASN A 184 5.68 -2.51 -25.51
CA ASN A 184 6.93 -1.90 -25.94
C ASN A 184 6.98 -1.44 -27.42
N ASP A 185 5.84 -1.14 -28.04
CA ASP A 185 5.80 -0.56 -29.40
C ASP A 185 5.42 0.94 -29.36
N PRO A 186 6.40 1.87 -29.38
CA PRO A 186 6.09 3.30 -29.41
C PRO A 186 5.50 3.78 -30.75
N GLY A 187 5.35 2.90 -31.74
CA GLY A 187 4.75 3.19 -33.04
C GLY A 187 3.22 3.19 -33.03
N ASP A 188 2.59 2.63 -32.00
CA ASP A 188 1.15 2.61 -31.84
C ASP A 188 0.67 3.33 -30.57
N ARG A 189 -0.62 3.16 -30.26
CA ARG A 189 -1.25 3.66 -29.04
C ARG A 189 -2.19 2.59 -28.52
N ASP A 190 -1.93 2.20 -27.29
CA ASP A 190 -2.64 1.12 -26.63
C ASP A 190 -3.90 1.62 -25.91
N ARG A 191 -4.70 0.67 -25.41
CA ARG A 191 -5.87 0.99 -24.58
C ARG A 191 -5.62 0.74 -23.11
N GLY A 192 -4.73 -0.19 -22.76
CA GLY A 192 -4.44 -0.51 -21.39
C GLY A 192 -4.07 -1.96 -21.15
N TRP A 193 -4.19 -2.35 -19.88
CA TRP A 193 -3.91 -3.70 -19.43
C TRP A 193 -4.73 -4.02 -18.17
N THR A 194 -4.90 -5.31 -17.93
CA THR A 194 -5.51 -5.85 -16.73
C THR A 194 -4.53 -6.74 -16.01
N VAL A 195 -4.58 -6.72 -14.68
CA VAL A 195 -3.86 -7.63 -13.81
C VAL A 195 -4.90 -8.41 -13.03
N GLU A 196 -4.76 -9.72 -12.95
CA GLU A 196 -5.59 -10.61 -12.15
C GLU A 196 -4.70 -11.43 -11.22
N ILE A 197 -5.02 -11.43 -9.93
CA ILE A 197 -4.18 -11.99 -8.88
C ILE A 197 -5.05 -12.88 -7.97
N ALA A 198 -4.55 -14.06 -7.64
CA ALA A 198 -5.05 -14.88 -6.55
C ALA A 198 -3.96 -15.08 -5.50
N LEU A 199 -4.17 -14.49 -4.32
CA LEU A 199 -3.30 -14.55 -3.16
C LEU A 199 -3.77 -15.70 -2.25
N PRO A 200 -2.96 -16.76 -2.05
CA PRO A 200 -3.36 -17.90 -1.23
C PRO A 200 -3.50 -17.50 0.25
N TRP A 201 -4.58 -17.93 0.90
CA TRP A 201 -4.72 -17.68 2.34
C TRP A 201 -3.62 -18.33 3.17
N ALA A 202 -3.12 -19.49 2.73
CA ALA A 202 -2.04 -20.22 3.40
C ALA A 202 -0.72 -19.41 3.55
N VAL A 203 -0.59 -18.29 2.83
CA VAL A 203 0.52 -17.35 3.01
C VAL A 203 0.07 -16.12 3.80
N LEU A 204 -1.10 -15.56 3.46
CA LEU A 204 -1.62 -14.37 4.13
C LEU A 204 -1.96 -14.61 5.62
N GLU A 205 -2.14 -15.87 6.01
CA GLU A 205 -2.34 -16.25 7.40
C GLU A 205 -1.11 -15.99 8.30
N GLU A 206 0.11 -15.88 7.74
CA GLU A 206 1.34 -15.66 8.52
C GLU A 206 1.31 -14.36 9.35
N ALA A 207 0.62 -13.33 8.88
CA ALA A 207 0.39 -12.07 9.57
C ALA A 207 -1.11 -11.80 9.86
N ALA A 208 -1.98 -12.76 9.56
CA ALA A 208 -3.40 -12.60 9.86
C ALA A 208 -3.69 -12.79 11.37
N PRO A 209 -4.72 -12.12 11.90
CA PRO A 209 -5.20 -12.39 13.25
C PRO A 209 -5.46 -13.89 13.45
N GLY A 210 -4.77 -14.50 14.43
CA GLY A 210 -4.98 -15.90 14.80
C GLY A 210 -4.44 -16.93 13.81
N GLY A 211 -3.70 -16.52 12.76
CA GLY A 211 -3.10 -17.46 11.81
C GLY A 211 -4.12 -18.17 10.94
N ALA A 212 -5.16 -17.47 10.47
CA ALA A 212 -6.23 -18.05 9.68
C ALA A 212 -6.78 -17.06 8.62
N PRO A 213 -7.46 -17.56 7.57
CA PRO A 213 -8.24 -16.73 6.65
C PRO A 213 -9.27 -15.86 7.40
N PRO A 214 -9.68 -14.71 6.83
CA PRO A 214 -10.64 -13.83 7.49
C PRO A 214 -12.03 -14.47 7.61
N ASP A 215 -12.61 -14.40 8.81
CA ASP A 215 -14.04 -14.66 9.00
C ASP A 215 -14.89 -13.63 8.24
N ALA A 216 -16.12 -14.01 7.90
CA ALA A 216 -17.09 -13.06 7.37
C ALA A 216 -17.32 -11.90 8.36
N GLY A 217 -17.14 -10.67 7.88
CA GLY A 217 -17.19 -9.43 8.65
C GLY A 217 -15.83 -8.94 9.17
N ALA A 218 -14.77 -9.73 9.00
CA ALA A 218 -13.40 -9.27 9.23
C ALA A 218 -13.08 -8.06 8.33
N GLN A 219 -12.20 -7.19 8.82
CA GLN A 219 -11.75 -6.00 8.09
C GLN A 219 -10.25 -5.93 8.13
N TRP A 220 -9.64 -5.89 6.94
CA TRP A 220 -8.20 -5.74 6.77
C TRP A 220 -7.88 -4.37 6.19
N ARG A 221 -6.65 -3.90 6.38
CA ARG A 221 -6.12 -2.71 5.72
C ARG A 221 -5.50 -3.14 4.40
N VAL A 222 -6.04 -2.62 3.29
CA VAL A 222 -5.56 -2.95 1.94
C VAL A 222 -5.43 -1.67 1.14
N ASN A 223 -4.41 -1.60 0.32
CA ASN A 223 -4.34 -0.56 -0.70
C ASN A 223 -3.67 -1.05 -1.97
N PHE A 224 -3.75 -0.22 -2.99
CA PHE A 224 -3.21 -0.48 -4.29
C PHE A 224 -2.50 0.76 -4.78
N SER A 225 -1.39 0.57 -5.49
CA SER A 225 -0.66 1.62 -6.18
C SER A 225 -0.50 1.28 -7.66
N ARG A 226 -0.25 2.31 -8.46
CA ARG A 226 0.27 2.23 -9.81
C ARG A 226 1.43 3.20 -9.87
N VAL A 227 2.63 2.68 -10.12
CA VAL A 227 3.76 3.51 -10.51
C VAL A 227 3.64 3.80 -12.01
N GLN A 228 3.68 5.08 -12.35
CA GLN A 228 3.57 5.54 -13.73
C GLN A 228 4.71 6.49 -14.07
N TRP A 229 5.66 6.01 -14.86
CA TRP A 229 6.71 6.85 -15.41
C TRP A 229 6.21 7.71 -16.57
N PRO A 230 6.62 8.99 -16.63
CA PRO A 230 6.49 9.76 -17.86
C PRO A 230 7.48 9.23 -18.89
N LEU A 231 6.97 8.79 -20.05
CA LEU A 231 7.78 8.25 -21.13
C LEU A 231 7.97 9.24 -22.28
N THR A 232 9.06 9.07 -23.01
CA THR A 232 9.34 9.68 -24.31
C THR A 232 9.76 8.60 -25.29
N VAL A 233 9.62 8.87 -26.58
CA VAL A 233 10.05 7.97 -27.65
C VAL A 233 11.44 8.39 -28.13
N GLU A 234 12.39 7.46 -28.09
CA GLU A 234 13.72 7.60 -28.68
C GLU A 234 13.96 6.50 -29.70
N GLY A 235 13.98 6.88 -30.98
CA GLY A 235 14.04 5.93 -32.09
C GLY A 235 12.80 5.04 -32.11
N SER A 236 13.00 3.74 -31.88
CA SER A 236 11.93 2.73 -31.83
C SER A 236 11.72 2.18 -30.41
N THR A 237 12.09 2.93 -29.37
CA THR A 237 11.97 2.48 -27.98
C THR A 237 11.43 3.57 -27.06
N TYR A 238 10.75 3.16 -25.99
CA TYR A 238 10.43 4.04 -24.88
C TYR A 238 11.66 4.31 -24.00
N ARG A 239 11.71 5.52 -23.45
CA ARG A 239 12.65 5.98 -22.43
C ARG A 239 11.91 6.80 -21.40
N LYS A 240 12.37 6.77 -20.14
CA LYS A 240 11.88 7.71 -19.12
C LYS A 240 12.23 9.12 -19.56
N ARG A 241 11.25 10.02 -19.48
CA ARG A 241 11.45 11.43 -19.79
C ARG A 241 12.38 12.03 -18.74
N THR A 242 13.38 12.78 -19.19
CA THR A 242 14.35 13.43 -18.31
C THR A 242 14.05 14.92 -18.15
N ASP A 243 14.51 15.47 -17.04
CA ASP A 243 14.58 16.91 -16.82
C ASP A 243 15.69 17.52 -17.72
N PRO A 244 15.42 18.60 -18.47
CA PRO A 244 16.38 19.15 -19.43
C PRO A 244 17.56 19.88 -18.78
N ASP A 245 17.41 20.36 -17.55
CA ASP A 245 18.45 21.11 -16.85
C ASP A 245 19.43 20.18 -16.13
N THR A 246 18.94 19.05 -15.61
CA THR A 246 19.74 18.08 -14.85
C THR A 246 20.14 16.84 -15.64
N GLY A 247 19.36 16.46 -16.66
CA GLY A 247 19.52 15.20 -17.40
C GLY A 247 19.01 13.96 -16.65
N GLU A 248 18.49 14.11 -15.44
CA GLU A 248 17.97 13.00 -14.63
C GLU A 248 16.53 12.64 -15.05
N PRO A 249 16.10 11.38 -14.89
CA PRO A 249 14.70 11.00 -15.08
C PRO A 249 13.77 11.85 -14.20
N LEU A 250 12.67 12.32 -14.79
CA LEU A 250 11.58 12.90 -14.01
C LEU A 250 11.02 11.85 -13.04
N PRO A 251 10.53 12.27 -11.86
CA PRO A 251 9.93 11.35 -10.91
C PRO A 251 8.71 10.65 -11.52
N GLU A 252 8.46 9.45 -11.03
CA GLU A 252 7.26 8.69 -11.30
C GLU A 252 6.01 9.31 -10.66
N ASP A 253 4.88 9.20 -11.35
CA ASP A 253 3.58 9.47 -10.77
C ASP A 253 3.16 8.26 -9.92
N ASN A 254 2.75 8.50 -8.68
CA ASN A 254 2.24 7.45 -7.79
C ASN A 254 0.73 7.62 -7.61
N TRP A 255 -0.05 6.71 -8.19
CA TRP A 255 -1.52 6.76 -8.14
C TRP A 255 -2.06 5.61 -7.31
N VAL A 256 -2.94 5.91 -6.35
CA VAL A 256 -3.39 4.94 -5.35
C VAL A 256 -4.90 4.88 -5.22
N TRP A 257 -5.43 3.75 -4.74
CA TRP A 257 -6.84 3.67 -4.39
C TRP A 257 -7.16 4.56 -3.18
N SER A 258 -6.51 4.34 -2.04
CA SER A 258 -6.67 5.15 -0.83
C SER A 258 -5.50 6.13 -0.68
N PRO A 259 -5.71 7.45 -0.70
CA PRO A 259 -4.63 8.44 -0.60
C PRO A 259 -3.93 8.43 0.76
N GLN A 260 -2.61 8.66 0.74
CA GLN A 260 -1.73 8.62 1.91
C GLN A 260 -1.47 10.01 2.51
N GLY A 261 -1.55 11.06 1.67
CA GLY A 261 -1.21 12.43 2.03
C GLY A 261 0.29 12.75 1.94
N ALA A 262 1.11 11.83 1.44
CA ALA A 262 2.54 11.98 1.17
C ALA A 262 2.96 10.94 0.12
N ILE A 263 4.07 11.16 -0.59
CA ILE A 263 4.69 10.15 -1.47
C ILE A 263 5.40 9.12 -0.57
N ASP A 264 4.59 8.26 0.05
CA ASP A 264 4.99 7.26 1.03
C ASP A 264 3.87 6.22 1.12
N MET A 265 4.04 5.09 0.44
CA MET A 265 3.05 4.03 0.38
C MET A 265 3.04 3.19 1.66
N HIS A 266 4.14 3.17 2.42
CA HIS A 266 4.32 2.41 3.65
C HIS A 266 3.74 3.12 4.88
N ARG A 267 2.47 3.50 4.75
CA ARG A 267 1.62 4.05 5.81
C ARG A 267 0.37 3.19 6.02
N PRO A 268 0.46 1.95 6.56
CA PRO A 268 -0.68 1.05 6.64
C PRO A 268 -1.92 1.64 7.34
N GLU A 269 -1.71 2.55 8.30
CA GLU A 269 -2.79 3.26 8.99
C GLU A 269 -3.63 4.19 8.09
N LYS A 270 -3.20 4.43 6.85
CA LYS A 270 -3.88 5.27 5.84
C LYS A 270 -4.51 4.45 4.70
N TRP A 271 -4.19 3.16 4.61
CA TRP A 271 -4.71 2.24 3.58
C TRP A 271 -6.22 2.04 3.68
N GLY A 272 -6.89 1.64 2.62
CA GLY A 272 -8.34 1.44 2.68
C GLY A 272 -8.74 0.29 3.62
N TYR A 273 -10.01 0.25 3.99
CA TYR A 273 -10.59 -0.87 4.73
C TYR A 273 -11.33 -1.80 3.78
N VAL A 274 -10.98 -3.09 3.80
CA VAL A 274 -11.67 -4.13 3.05
C VAL A 274 -12.43 -5.02 4.03
N GLN A 275 -13.75 -5.02 3.94
CA GLN A 275 -14.62 -5.91 4.72
C GLN A 275 -14.96 -7.17 3.93
N PHE A 276 -14.55 -8.33 4.43
CA PHE A 276 -14.89 -9.62 3.83
C PHE A 276 -16.36 -9.96 4.13
N ALA A 277 -17.19 -10.09 3.10
CA ALA A 277 -18.61 -10.37 3.23
C ALA A 277 -18.89 -11.86 3.10
N GLU A 278 -19.88 -12.36 3.85
CA GLU A 278 -20.43 -13.71 3.66
C GLU A 278 -21.25 -13.80 2.36
N THR A 279 -21.78 -12.66 1.91
CA THR A 279 -22.63 -12.58 0.71
C THR A 279 -21.81 -12.88 -0.55
N VAL A 280 -22.36 -13.73 -1.42
CA VAL A 280 -21.82 -13.99 -2.75
C VAL A 280 -22.07 -12.81 -3.69
N ALA A 281 -21.08 -12.45 -4.50
CA ALA A 281 -21.17 -11.36 -5.46
C ALA A 281 -22.40 -11.54 -6.37
N GLY A 282 -23.19 -10.47 -6.53
CA GLY A 282 -24.42 -10.49 -7.34
C GLY A 282 -25.64 -11.16 -6.70
N ARG A 283 -25.50 -11.79 -5.52
CA ARG A 283 -26.61 -12.46 -4.81
C ARG A 283 -27.15 -11.68 -3.61
N GLY A 284 -26.74 -10.43 -3.44
CA GLY A 284 -27.20 -9.57 -2.36
C GLY A 284 -26.33 -8.32 -2.21
N LYS A 285 -26.62 -7.52 -1.18
CA LYS A 285 -25.80 -6.37 -0.79
C LYS A 285 -25.49 -6.46 0.70
N GLN A 286 -24.24 -6.21 1.05
CA GLN A 286 -23.81 -6.06 2.44
C GLN A 286 -23.25 -4.66 2.63
N ALA A 287 -23.71 -3.97 3.67
CA ALA A 287 -23.17 -2.66 4.03
C ALA A 287 -21.81 -2.81 4.73
N PHE A 288 -20.92 -1.85 4.47
CA PHE A 288 -19.69 -1.71 5.25
C PHE A 288 -20.04 -1.31 6.69
N ARG A 289 -19.50 -2.03 7.68
CA ARG A 289 -19.75 -1.75 9.11
C ARG A 289 -18.58 -0.95 9.67
N LYS A 290 -18.80 0.31 10.03
CA LYS A 290 -17.74 1.11 10.68
C LYS A 290 -17.40 0.51 12.04
N ARG A 291 -16.10 0.31 12.32
CA ARG A 291 -15.59 -0.11 13.62
C ARG A 291 -15.31 1.13 14.48
N PRO A 292 -15.97 1.31 15.63
CA PRO A 292 -15.89 2.56 16.39
C PRO A 292 -14.51 2.82 17.00
N ASN A 293 -13.69 1.79 17.23
CA ASN A 293 -12.34 1.96 17.77
C ASN A 293 -11.32 2.43 16.73
N GLU A 294 -11.64 2.46 15.43
CA GLU A 294 -10.73 3.01 14.41
C GLU A 294 -10.54 4.53 14.57
N ARG A 295 -11.54 5.27 15.06
CA ARG A 295 -11.33 6.69 15.40
C ARG A 295 -10.43 6.89 16.62
N VAL A 296 -10.41 5.94 17.56
CA VAL A 296 -9.48 5.96 18.71
C VAL A 296 -8.06 5.67 18.23
N LYS A 297 -7.86 4.65 17.38
CA LYS A 297 -6.57 4.39 16.72
C LYS A 297 -6.06 5.61 15.97
N ASN A 298 -6.92 6.30 15.21
CA ASN A 298 -6.55 7.52 14.48
C ASN A 298 -6.14 8.68 15.41
N ALA A 299 -6.80 8.84 16.56
CA ALA A 299 -6.42 9.83 17.56
C ALA A 299 -5.04 9.53 18.17
N LEU A 300 -4.79 8.28 18.55
CA LEU A 300 -3.46 7.88 19.03
C LEU A 300 -2.40 8.02 17.93
N ARG A 301 -2.75 7.77 16.67
CA ARG A 301 -1.86 7.96 15.54
C ARG A 301 -1.46 9.42 15.36
N GLU A 302 -2.37 10.36 15.59
CA GLU A 302 -2.04 11.78 15.56
C GLU A 302 -1.03 12.14 16.64
N LEU A 303 -1.22 11.63 17.86
CA LEU A 303 -0.25 11.80 18.94
C LEU A 303 1.11 11.17 18.60
N TYR A 304 1.12 10.02 17.93
CA TYR A 304 2.35 9.42 17.43
C TYR A 304 3.08 10.33 16.45
N TYR A 305 2.37 10.96 15.50
CA TYR A 305 2.99 11.91 14.59
C TYR A 305 3.51 13.17 15.32
N ARG A 306 2.80 13.63 16.35
CA ARG A 306 3.27 14.74 17.21
C ARG A 306 4.51 14.35 18.02
N GLN A 307 4.57 13.13 18.55
CA GLN A 307 5.76 12.58 19.22
C GLN A 307 6.97 12.55 18.28
N ARG A 308 6.77 12.15 17.02
CA ARG A 308 7.85 12.14 16.03
C ARG A 308 8.38 13.54 15.74
N ARG A 309 7.49 14.50 15.47
CA ARG A 309 7.87 15.91 15.25
C ARG A 309 8.57 16.50 16.48
N PHE A 310 8.10 16.18 17.68
CA PHE A 310 8.73 16.61 18.92
C PHE A 310 10.14 16.02 19.05
N ARG A 311 10.33 14.72 18.79
CA ARG A 311 11.65 14.08 18.84
C ARG A 311 12.62 14.63 17.80
N GLU A 312 12.15 14.89 16.58
CA GLU A 312 12.96 15.51 15.54
C GLU A 312 13.48 16.89 15.97
N ALA A 313 12.63 17.69 16.62
CA ALA A 313 13.00 19.02 17.09
C ALA A 313 13.86 19.04 18.36
N ASN A 314 13.72 18.06 19.26
CA ASN A 314 14.30 18.10 20.61
C ASN A 314 15.33 16.99 20.88
N GLY A 315 15.47 16.01 19.99
CA GLY A 315 16.34 14.85 20.16
C GLY A 315 15.81 13.75 21.11
N HIS A 316 14.65 13.96 21.75
CA HIS A 316 13.99 12.99 22.63
C HIS A 316 12.46 13.03 22.50
N TYR A 317 11.77 11.97 22.88
CA TYR A 317 10.30 11.96 22.91
C TYR A 317 9.75 12.87 24.02
N ALA A 318 8.55 13.39 23.81
CA ALA A 318 7.79 14.07 24.85
C ALA A 318 7.42 13.07 25.95
N TRP A 319 7.49 13.51 27.20
CA TRP A 319 7.16 12.69 28.36
C TRP A 319 5.81 13.05 28.96
N ARG A 320 5.23 14.16 28.51
CA ARG A 320 3.96 14.70 28.98
C ARG A 320 3.08 15.05 27.80
N LEU A 321 1.82 14.65 27.86
CA LEU A 321 0.84 14.86 26.77
C LEU A 321 0.65 16.33 26.35
N ARG A 322 0.85 17.28 27.27
CA ARG A 322 0.78 18.72 26.94
C ARG A 322 1.89 19.19 25.99
N GLU A 323 3.03 18.51 25.95
CA GLU A 323 4.17 18.85 25.07
C GLU A 323 3.87 18.50 23.61
N ILE A 324 2.87 17.66 23.40
CA ILE A 324 2.33 17.25 22.10
C ILE A 324 0.86 17.66 21.98
N GLU A 325 0.43 18.68 22.73
CA GLU A 325 -0.88 19.33 22.60
C GLU A 325 -2.07 18.35 22.62
N ALA A 326 -1.97 17.24 23.36
CA ALA A 326 -2.93 16.14 23.27
C ALA A 326 -4.39 16.53 23.55
N SER A 327 -4.62 17.62 24.30
CA SER A 327 -5.94 18.19 24.57
C SER A 327 -6.69 18.65 23.32
N GLU A 328 -6.00 18.85 22.20
CA GLU A 328 -6.62 19.19 20.91
C GLU A 328 -7.16 17.99 20.13
N ILE A 329 -6.85 16.77 20.59
CA ILE A 329 -7.28 15.53 19.94
C ILE A 329 -8.42 14.95 20.77
N ALA A 330 -9.63 15.15 20.28
CA ALA A 330 -10.84 14.59 20.87
C ALA A 330 -11.40 13.46 20.00
N VAL A 331 -11.91 12.42 20.66
CA VAL A 331 -12.70 11.37 20.02
C VAL A 331 -14.13 11.51 20.50
N GLU A 332 -15.04 11.85 19.59
CA GLU A 332 -16.47 11.99 19.94
C GLU A 332 -17.00 10.72 20.62
N GLY A 333 -17.54 10.87 21.83
CA GLY A 333 -18.05 9.76 22.65
C GLY A 333 -17.03 9.08 23.56
N ILE A 334 -15.77 9.56 23.61
CA ILE A 334 -14.78 9.19 24.63
C ILE A 334 -14.39 10.46 25.38
N GLU A 335 -14.67 10.50 26.69
CA GLU A 335 -14.38 11.67 27.54
C GLU A 335 -13.00 11.59 28.19
N SER A 336 -12.47 10.38 28.38
CA SER A 336 -11.17 10.16 29.00
C SER A 336 -10.06 10.73 28.11
N ALA A 337 -9.12 11.47 28.71
CA ALA A 337 -7.90 11.84 28.03
C ALA A 337 -7.04 10.58 27.73
N PRO A 338 -6.27 10.58 26.62
CA PRO A 338 -5.27 9.55 26.41
C PRO A 338 -4.22 9.59 27.52
N ASN A 339 -3.43 8.52 27.64
CA ASN A 339 -2.32 8.40 28.56
C ASN A 339 -1.01 8.13 27.79
N VAL A 340 0.12 8.51 28.38
CA VAL A 340 1.46 8.20 27.86
C VAL A 340 2.30 7.58 28.97
N VAL A 341 2.85 6.40 28.71
CA VAL A 341 3.81 5.72 29.58
C VAL A 341 5.16 5.75 28.90
N ASN A 342 6.16 6.36 29.54
CA ASN A 342 7.53 6.35 29.04
C ASN A 342 8.18 5.01 29.38
N THR A 343 8.90 4.44 28.42
CA THR A 343 9.65 3.20 28.58
C THR A 343 11.14 3.48 28.43
N GLY A 344 12.00 2.52 28.75
CA GLY A 344 13.45 2.67 28.52
C GLY A 344 13.81 2.89 27.04
N SER A 345 12.94 2.49 26.12
CA SER A 345 13.17 2.54 24.66
C SER A 345 12.26 3.53 23.92
N GLY A 346 11.37 4.24 24.60
CA GLY A 346 10.40 5.12 23.95
C GLY A 346 9.16 5.40 24.80
N TYR A 347 7.98 5.12 24.25
CA TYR A 347 6.70 5.38 24.90
C TYR A 347 5.61 4.41 24.41
N VAL A 348 4.58 4.26 25.22
CA VAL A 348 3.30 3.66 24.84
C VAL A 348 2.19 4.66 25.13
N LEU A 349 1.42 5.00 24.11
CA LEU A 349 0.18 5.74 24.22
C LEU A 349 -0.96 4.76 24.49
N SER A 350 -1.96 5.19 25.25
CA SER A 350 -3.20 4.43 25.45
C SER A 350 -4.41 5.36 25.54
N ALA A 351 -5.58 4.86 25.17
CA ALA A 351 -6.85 5.56 25.35
C ALA A 351 -7.99 4.56 25.54
N GLU A 352 -9.02 4.96 26.29
CA GLU A 352 -10.26 4.19 26.39
C GLU A 352 -10.91 4.07 25.01
N GLY A 353 -11.38 2.86 24.70
CA GLY A 353 -12.14 2.55 23.51
C GLY A 353 -13.61 2.26 23.81
N PHE A 354 -14.40 2.22 22.74
CA PHE A 354 -15.80 1.79 22.79
C PHE A 354 -15.89 0.31 23.17
N GLY A 355 -16.83 -0.01 24.05
CA GLY A 355 -17.05 -1.38 24.53
C GLY A 355 -16.19 -1.77 25.73
N GLY A 356 -15.57 -0.82 26.42
CA GLY A 356 -14.76 -1.06 27.62
C GLY A 356 -13.35 -1.60 27.34
N VAL A 357 -12.93 -1.57 26.08
CA VAL A 357 -11.57 -1.95 25.66
C VAL A 357 -10.59 -0.79 25.85
N THR A 358 -9.30 -1.08 25.82
CA THR A 358 -8.24 -0.06 25.74
C THR A 358 -7.50 -0.19 24.42
N VAL A 359 -7.28 0.94 23.73
CA VAL A 359 -6.45 0.99 22.52
C VAL A 359 -5.07 1.46 22.92
N TYR A 360 -4.04 0.77 22.44
CA TYR A 360 -2.64 1.09 22.70
C TYR A 360 -1.90 1.40 21.41
N LEU A 361 -0.90 2.27 21.48
CA LEU A 361 0.01 2.55 20.36
C LEU A 361 1.44 2.76 20.86
N ARG A 362 2.39 2.03 20.29
CA ARG A 362 3.82 2.06 20.66
C ARG A 362 4.63 3.05 19.81
N GLN A 363 5.82 3.45 20.28
CA GLN A 363 6.66 4.46 19.61
C GLN A 363 7.06 4.18 18.15
N ASP A 364 6.99 2.91 17.72
CA ASP A 364 7.24 2.45 16.34
C ASP A 364 5.95 2.34 15.52
N GLY A 365 4.84 2.81 16.07
CA GLY A 365 3.56 2.86 15.40
C GLY A 365 2.72 1.60 15.53
N HIS A 366 3.18 0.55 16.20
CA HIS A 366 2.39 -0.66 16.44
C HIS A 366 1.14 -0.33 17.25
N VAL A 367 -0.04 -0.81 16.83
CA VAL A 367 -1.33 -0.48 17.45
C VAL A 367 -2.15 -1.74 17.75
N TRP A 368 -2.67 -1.87 18.96
CA TRP A 368 -3.48 -3.03 19.37
C TRP A 368 -4.63 -2.63 20.30
N ILE A 369 -5.55 -3.56 20.54
CA ILE A 369 -6.72 -3.39 21.41
C ILE A 369 -6.72 -4.52 22.45
N GLU A 370 -6.94 -4.20 23.72
CA GLU A 370 -7.11 -5.14 24.83
C GLU A 370 -8.48 -5.01 25.50
#